data_AF-A0A7K2XJD5-F1
#
_entry.id   AF-A0A7K2XJD5-F1
#
_cell.length_a   1.000
_cell.length_b   1.000
_cell.length_c   1.000
_cell.angle_alpha   90.00
_cell.angle_beta   90.00
_cell.angle_gamma   90.00
#
_symmetry.space_group_name_H-M   'P 1'
#
loop_
_entity.id
_entity.type
_entity.pdbx_description
1 polymer ?
#
loop_
_entity_poly.entity_id
_entity_poly.type
_entity_poly.pdbx_seq_one_letter_code
_entity_poly.pdbx_strand_id
1 'polypeptide(L)'
;AYAHQDLPFERLVEVVNPERSMARHPLFQVLLAFNNTDAAAAGQAARQLPGLSVSRAAAETGAGKFDLSFAFAEQSGAAGGLDGVLEFSTDLFDTATVEELGRHYLRLLQGMVDAPDAPLDLIDLLGEVEGELVVSGWNGTACEVPGRSVVELFGERVVSSPGAVAVVAGEQSLSYAELDGRAERLARLLVARGVVAERFVAVALPRSVDLVVALLAVWKAGGAYLPLDTE
;
A
#
# COMPACT_ATOMS: atom_id res chain seq x y z
N ALA A 1 -3.84 33.70 4.37
CA ALA A 1 -2.65 33.39 5.20
C ALA A 1 -1.75 34.62 5.34
N TYR A 2 -1.18 35.14 4.25
CA TYR A 2 -0.24 36.29 4.30
C TYR A 2 -0.80 37.59 4.89
N ALA A 3 -2.12 37.80 4.88
CA ALA A 3 -2.75 38.98 5.47
C ALA A 3 -2.69 39.04 7.02
N HIS A 4 -2.30 37.96 7.70
CA HIS A 4 -2.27 37.85 9.17
C HIS A 4 -0.97 37.23 9.70
N GLN A 5 0.16 37.46 9.03
CA GLN A 5 1.46 36.86 9.41
C GLN A 5 2.00 37.34 10.76
N ASP A 6 1.54 38.50 11.23
CA ASP A 6 1.99 39.09 12.50
C ASP A 6 1.40 38.37 13.72
N LEU A 7 0.45 37.44 13.53
CA LEU A 7 -0.09 36.64 14.61
C LEU A 7 0.94 35.60 15.07
N PRO A 8 1.32 35.60 16.36
CA PRO A 8 2.23 34.59 16.89
C PRO A 8 1.66 33.18 16.72
N PHE A 9 2.51 32.24 16.32
CA PHE A 9 2.12 30.85 16.12
C PHE A 9 1.57 30.21 17.41
N GLU A 10 2.17 30.54 18.55
CA GLU A 10 1.75 30.07 19.87
C GLU A 10 0.27 30.42 20.14
N ARG A 11 -0.16 31.61 19.71
CA ARG A 11 -1.54 32.05 19.89
C ARG A 11 -2.53 31.24 19.04
N LEU A 12 -2.13 30.80 17.86
CA LEU A 12 -2.94 29.91 17.03
C LEU A 12 -3.08 28.53 17.66
N VAL A 13 -1.99 27.97 18.20
CA VAL A 13 -2.03 26.69 18.91
C VAL A 13 -2.95 26.76 20.13
N GLU A 14 -2.90 27.85 20.90
CA GLU A 14 -3.79 28.06 22.05
C GLU A 14 -5.27 28.09 21.65
N VAL A 15 -5.62 28.79 20.57
CA VAL A 15 -7.01 28.96 20.14
C VAL A 15 -7.57 27.69 19.49
N VAL A 16 -6.77 27.02 18.65
CA VAL A 16 -7.17 25.75 18.03
C VAL A 16 -7.23 24.62 19.07
N ASN A 17 -6.37 24.69 20.10
CA ASN A 17 -6.26 23.73 21.19
C ASN A 17 -6.26 22.26 20.72
N PRO A 18 -5.30 21.87 19.84
CA PRO A 18 -5.21 20.49 19.37
C PRO A 18 -4.79 19.54 20.50
N GLU A 19 -4.99 18.24 20.29
CA GLU A 19 -4.49 17.22 21.22
C GLU A 19 -2.96 17.33 21.35
N ARG A 20 -2.49 17.55 22.58
CA ARG A 20 -1.07 17.75 22.85
C ARG A 20 -0.32 16.43 22.74
N SER A 21 0.77 16.44 21.98
CA SER A 21 1.69 15.31 21.85
C SER A 21 3.12 15.81 21.92
N MET A 22 3.99 15.02 22.56
CA MET A 22 5.44 15.25 22.54
C MET A 22 6.13 14.62 21.32
N ALA A 23 5.39 13.82 20.55
CA ALA A 23 5.92 13.06 19.41
C ALA A 23 5.71 13.76 18.06
N ARG A 24 4.96 14.87 18.01
CA ARG A 24 4.68 15.60 16.76
C ARG A 24 4.46 17.07 17.05
N HIS A 25 4.76 17.90 16.04
CA HIS A 25 4.50 19.32 16.14
C HIS A 25 2.97 19.61 16.12
N PRO A 26 2.45 20.62 16.88
CA PRO A 26 1.05 20.68 17.28
C PRO A 26 0.02 20.86 16.15
N LEU A 27 0.40 21.47 15.02
CA LEU A 27 -0.52 21.81 13.93
C LEU A 27 -0.12 21.28 12.55
N PHE A 28 1.17 21.06 12.32
CA PHE A 28 1.71 20.59 11.05
C PHE A 28 3.01 19.84 11.29
N GLN A 29 3.33 18.88 10.43
CA GLN A 29 4.51 18.02 10.53
C GLN A 29 5.46 18.19 9.33
N VAL A 30 5.01 18.88 8.28
CA VAL A 30 5.79 19.21 7.09
C VAL A 30 5.92 20.72 6.99
N LEU A 31 7.15 21.23 6.92
CA LEU A 31 7.44 22.63 6.69
C LEU A 31 7.92 22.85 5.24
N LEU A 32 7.43 23.90 4.59
CA LEU A 32 8.02 24.42 3.37
C LEU A 32 8.47 25.86 3.61
N ALA A 33 9.76 26.11 3.46
CA ALA A 33 10.37 27.43 3.55
C ALA A 33 10.95 27.82 2.19
N PHE A 34 10.63 29.02 1.74
CA PHE A 34 11.21 29.61 0.53
C PHE A 34 11.90 30.91 0.90
N ASN A 35 13.21 30.97 0.65
CA ASN A 35 14.03 32.13 0.94
C ASN A 35 14.46 32.82 -0.35
N ASN A 36 13.84 33.95 -0.65
CA ASN A 36 14.20 34.84 -1.75
C ASN A 36 15.10 36.01 -1.28
N THR A 37 15.86 35.81 -0.21
CA THR A 37 16.86 36.82 0.18
C THR A 37 18.07 36.65 -0.72
N ASP A 38 18.58 37.75 -1.29
CA ASP A 38 19.72 37.75 -2.20
C ASP A 38 21.00 37.26 -1.48
N ALA A 39 21.13 35.94 -1.42
CA ALA A 39 22.21 35.23 -0.77
C ALA A 39 23.57 35.60 -1.38
N ALA A 40 23.59 36.04 -2.65
CA ALA A 40 24.78 36.56 -3.30
C ALA A 40 25.21 37.92 -2.78
N ALA A 41 24.29 38.81 -2.41
CA ALA A 41 24.65 40.09 -1.79
C ALA A 41 25.36 39.88 -0.44
N ALA A 42 24.85 38.97 0.40
CA ALA A 42 25.49 38.60 1.66
C ALA A 42 26.84 37.86 1.44
N GLY A 43 26.91 36.99 0.44
CA GLY A 43 28.15 36.29 0.07
C GLY A 43 29.22 37.19 -0.53
N GLN A 44 28.84 38.19 -1.33
CA GLN A 44 29.76 39.20 -1.88
C GLN A 44 30.30 40.12 -0.79
N ALA A 45 29.45 40.58 0.13
CA ALA A 45 29.90 41.37 1.28
C ALA A 45 30.92 40.59 2.15
N ALA A 46 30.67 39.29 2.38
CA ALA A 46 31.60 38.44 3.13
C ALA A 46 32.93 38.16 2.39
N ARG A 47 32.92 38.11 1.05
CA ARG A 47 34.13 37.95 0.20
C ARG A 47 34.96 39.23 0.07
N GLN A 48 34.43 40.39 0.47
CA GLN A 48 35.13 41.68 0.46
C GLN A 48 35.88 41.97 1.77
N LEU A 49 35.87 41.04 2.74
CA LEU A 49 36.62 41.18 3.99
C LEU A 49 38.14 41.13 3.71
N PRO A 50 38.90 42.21 4.00
CA PRO A 50 40.33 42.27 3.69
C PRO A 50 41.10 41.16 4.41
N GLY A 51 41.88 40.37 3.66
CA GLY A 51 42.75 39.33 4.21
C GLY A 51 42.06 38.02 4.60
N LEU A 52 40.77 37.85 4.30
CA LEU A 52 40.00 36.63 4.59
C LEU A 52 39.39 36.03 3.32
N SER A 53 39.39 34.70 3.23
CA SER A 53 38.61 33.96 2.23
C SER A 53 37.42 33.31 2.94
N VAL A 54 36.20 33.69 2.55
CA VAL A 54 34.97 33.18 3.14
C VAL A 54 34.24 32.29 2.15
N SER A 55 34.05 31.02 2.52
CA SER A 55 33.18 30.08 1.82
C SER A 55 32.02 29.68 2.73
N ARG A 56 30.88 29.33 2.12
CA ARG A 56 29.78 28.70 2.86
C ARG A 56 30.14 27.24 3.11
N ALA A 57 30.09 26.81 4.35
CA ALA A 57 30.10 25.40 4.72
C ALA A 57 28.68 25.01 5.15
N ALA A 58 28.20 23.87 4.68
CA ALA A 58 26.97 23.28 5.22
C ALA A 58 27.24 22.92 6.68
N ALA A 59 26.39 23.40 7.59
CA ALA A 59 26.42 23.00 8.99
C ALA A 59 25.27 22.01 9.21
N GLU A 60 25.60 20.80 9.65
CA GLU A 60 24.58 19.85 10.07
C GLU A 60 23.95 20.35 11.37
N THR A 61 22.69 20.78 11.29
CA THR A 61 21.93 21.34 12.43
C THR A 61 21.42 20.28 13.41
N GLY A 62 21.71 18.99 13.15
CA GLY A 62 21.68 17.90 14.14
C GLY A 62 20.31 17.52 14.72
N ALA A 63 19.23 18.20 14.37
CA ALA A 63 17.88 17.86 14.81
C ALA A 63 16.84 18.38 13.82
N GLY A 64 16.13 17.47 13.14
CA GLY A 64 14.92 17.81 12.41
C GLY A 64 13.88 18.35 13.39
N LYS A 65 13.54 19.64 13.28
CA LYS A 65 12.52 20.28 14.13
C LYS A 65 11.10 19.82 13.78
N PHE A 66 10.94 19.21 12.61
CA PHE A 66 9.71 18.69 12.04
C PHE A 66 10.01 17.34 11.39
N ASP A 67 8.96 16.56 11.11
CA ASP A 67 9.09 15.24 10.50
C ASP A 67 9.75 15.34 9.11
N LEU A 68 9.34 16.34 8.31
CA LEU A 68 9.95 16.73 7.03
C LEU A 68 10.02 18.24 6.88
N SER A 69 11.10 18.77 6.32
CA SER A 69 11.26 20.20 6.03
C SER A 69 11.92 20.42 4.69
N PHE A 70 11.20 21.09 3.78
CA PHE A 70 11.71 21.54 2.50
C PHE A 70 12.14 23.00 2.61
N ALA A 71 13.41 23.28 2.35
CA ALA A 71 13.94 24.63 2.32
C ALA A 71 14.49 24.93 0.92
N PHE A 72 13.92 25.94 0.25
CA PHE A 72 14.32 26.36 -1.07
C PHE A 72 14.93 27.76 -1.04
N ALA A 73 15.99 27.98 -1.81
CA ALA A 73 16.63 29.27 -1.99
C ALA A 73 16.85 29.54 -3.48
N GLU A 74 16.66 30.79 -3.90
CA GLU A 74 16.93 31.18 -5.29
C GLU A 74 18.44 31.24 -5.56
N GLN A 75 18.88 30.64 -6.66
CA GLN A 75 20.27 30.74 -7.13
C GLN A 75 20.51 32.07 -7.81
N SER A 76 21.45 32.86 -7.28
CA SER A 76 21.87 34.11 -7.90
C SER A 76 22.81 33.84 -9.09
N GLY A 77 22.37 34.15 -10.32
CA GLY A 77 23.21 34.03 -11.53
C GLY A 77 22.41 34.10 -12.83
N ALA A 78 23.10 34.21 -13.97
CA ALA A 78 22.47 34.38 -15.29
C ALA A 78 21.64 33.17 -15.78
N ALA A 79 21.87 31.98 -15.21
CA ALA A 79 21.10 30.78 -15.52
C ALA A 79 19.80 30.67 -14.70
N GLY A 80 19.66 31.41 -13.60
CA GLY A 80 18.57 31.23 -12.62
C GLY A 80 18.55 29.83 -11.99
N GLY A 81 17.66 29.61 -11.01
CA GLY A 81 17.46 28.29 -10.44
C GLY A 81 17.01 28.31 -8.98
N LEU A 82 16.71 27.12 -8.45
CA LEU A 82 16.35 26.90 -7.06
C LEU A 82 17.26 25.84 -6.46
N ASP A 83 17.95 26.18 -5.38
CA ASP A 83 18.60 25.20 -4.50
C ASP A 83 17.58 24.72 -3.48
N GLY A 84 17.49 23.41 -3.29
CA GLY A 84 16.59 22.77 -2.32
C GLY A 84 17.36 21.93 -1.31
N VAL A 85 16.97 22.02 -0.04
CA VAL A 85 17.42 21.14 1.04
C VAL A 85 16.19 20.46 1.63
N LEU A 86 16.26 19.14 1.77
CA LEU A 86 15.24 18.34 2.43
C LEU A 86 15.81 17.78 3.73
N GLU A 87 15.34 18.30 4.86
CA GLU A 87 15.66 17.79 6.19
C GLU A 87 14.55 16.85 6.66
N PHE A 88 14.89 15.77 7.34
CA PHE A 88 13.95 14.77 7.78
C PHE A 88 14.31 14.19 9.16
N SER A 89 13.30 13.69 9.86
CA SER A 89 13.50 12.92 11.10
C SER A 89 13.93 11.49 10.77
N THR A 90 15.12 11.10 11.22
CA THR A 90 15.64 9.72 11.03
C THR A 90 14.89 8.66 11.83
N ASP A 91 14.10 9.08 12.82
CA ASP A 91 13.21 8.18 13.56
C ASP A 91 11.99 7.75 12.72
N LEU A 92 11.68 8.51 11.64
CA LEU A 92 10.51 8.30 10.79
C LEU A 92 10.86 7.92 9.35
N PHE A 93 11.99 8.40 8.84
CA PHE A 93 12.39 8.18 7.45
C PHE A 93 13.84 7.72 7.36
N ASP A 94 14.10 6.82 6.41
CA ASP A 94 15.45 6.54 5.95
C ASP A 94 15.82 7.43 4.75
N THR A 95 17.12 7.51 4.46
CA THR A 95 17.63 8.32 3.35
C THR A 95 17.04 7.92 2.00
N ALA A 96 16.85 6.62 1.75
CA ALA A 96 16.34 6.12 0.47
C ALA A 96 14.91 6.61 0.21
N THR A 97 14.06 6.58 1.24
CA THR A 97 12.68 7.08 1.20
C THR A 97 12.65 8.56 0.90
N VAL A 98 13.51 9.35 1.53
CA VAL A 98 13.52 10.81 1.34
C VAL A 98 14.10 11.21 -0.01
N GLU A 99 15.10 10.48 -0.52
CA GLU A 99 15.57 10.64 -1.89
C GLU A 99 14.48 10.33 -2.91
N GLU A 100 13.65 9.32 -2.65
CA GLU A 100 12.48 9.01 -3.48
C GLU A 100 11.42 10.11 -3.44
N LEU A 101 11.08 10.62 -2.25
CA LEU A 101 10.19 11.77 -2.11
C LEU A 101 10.71 13.00 -2.85
N GLY A 102 12.02 13.24 -2.81
CA GLY A 102 12.66 14.31 -3.60
C GLY A 102 12.50 14.10 -5.11
N ARG A 103 12.69 12.86 -5.59
CA ARG A 103 12.45 12.50 -7.00
C ARG A 103 10.99 12.70 -7.39
N HIS A 104 10.04 12.29 -6.54
CA HIS A 104 8.60 12.49 -6.76
C HIS A 104 8.25 13.98 -6.83
N TYR A 105 8.78 14.79 -5.92
CA TYR A 105 8.57 16.23 -5.89
C TYR A 105 9.06 16.90 -7.18
N LEU A 106 10.25 16.53 -7.68
CA LEU A 106 10.77 17.05 -8.95
C LEU A 106 9.92 16.64 -10.15
N ARG A 107 9.40 15.40 -10.19
CA ARG A 107 8.48 14.96 -11.26
C ARG A 107 7.17 15.72 -11.23
N LEU A 108 6.62 15.97 -10.04
CA LEU A 108 5.42 16.79 -9.88
C LEU A 108 5.65 18.19 -10.45
N LEU A 109 6.76 18.85 -10.07
CA LEU A 109 7.10 20.17 -10.59
C LEU A 109 7.28 20.17 -12.11
N GLN A 110 7.98 19.17 -12.65
CA GLN A 110 8.18 19.03 -14.09
C GLN A 110 6.84 18.85 -14.84
N GLY A 111 5.97 17.96 -14.36
CA GLY A 111 4.64 17.74 -14.95
C GLY A 111 3.75 18.98 -14.90
N MET A 112 3.81 19.75 -13.81
CA MET A 112 3.09 21.02 -13.69
C MET A 112 3.60 22.08 -14.69
N VAL A 113 4.91 22.08 -14.99
CA VAL A 113 5.51 23.01 -15.96
C VAL A 113 5.21 22.58 -17.40
N ASP A 114 5.28 21.29 -17.69
CA ASP A 114 5.06 20.74 -19.04
C ASP A 114 3.59 20.83 -19.47
N ALA A 115 2.66 20.73 -18.52
CA ALA A 115 1.22 20.78 -18.77
C ALA A 115 0.47 21.65 -17.72
N PRO A 116 0.62 22.98 -17.75
CA PRO A 116 0.14 23.88 -16.69
C PRO A 116 -1.38 23.93 -16.53
N ASP A 117 -2.13 23.63 -17.60
CA ASP A 117 -3.60 23.59 -17.58
C ASP A 117 -4.17 22.18 -17.36
N ALA A 118 -3.30 21.16 -17.22
CA ALA A 118 -3.74 19.80 -16.99
C ALA A 118 -4.21 19.61 -15.53
N PRO A 119 -5.24 18.76 -15.31
CA PRO A 119 -5.60 18.30 -13.98
C PRO A 119 -4.42 17.66 -13.23
N LEU A 120 -4.29 17.96 -11.93
CA LEU A 120 -3.18 17.47 -11.10
C LEU A 120 -3.15 15.94 -10.94
N ASP A 121 -4.30 15.28 -11.06
CA ASP A 121 -4.43 13.82 -10.96
C ASP A 121 -3.88 13.07 -12.18
N LEU A 122 -3.57 13.78 -13.27
CA LEU A 122 -2.93 13.22 -14.46
C LEU A 122 -1.41 13.32 -14.43
N ILE A 123 -0.82 13.92 -13.39
CA ILE A 123 0.63 14.02 -13.26
C ILE A 123 1.16 12.75 -12.56
N ASP A 124 1.93 11.96 -13.30
CA ASP A 124 2.56 10.76 -12.77
C ASP A 124 3.69 11.10 -11.78
N LEU A 125 3.49 10.73 -10.51
CA LEU A 125 4.51 10.88 -9.45
C LEU A 125 5.55 9.76 -9.48
N LEU A 126 5.10 8.55 -9.82
CA LEU A 126 5.96 7.38 -9.93
C LEU A 126 6.76 7.46 -11.23
N GLY A 127 8.04 7.11 -11.15
CA GLY A 127 8.86 7.01 -12.36
C GLY A 127 8.53 5.75 -13.12
N GLU A 128 8.96 5.64 -14.38
CA GLU A 128 8.69 4.46 -15.21
C GLU A 128 9.06 3.14 -14.50
N VAL A 129 10.25 3.08 -13.88
CA VAL A 129 10.73 1.89 -13.17
C VAL A 129 9.88 1.55 -11.94
N GLU A 130 9.48 2.57 -11.18
CA GLU A 130 8.68 2.42 -9.97
C GLU A 130 7.24 2.02 -10.31
N GLY A 131 6.66 2.67 -11.33
CA GLY A 131 5.36 2.31 -11.88
C GLY A 131 5.35 0.87 -12.42
N GLU A 132 6.37 0.47 -13.16
CA GLU A 132 6.50 -0.91 -13.65
C GLU A 132 6.61 -1.93 -12.50
N LEU A 133 7.39 -1.61 -11.47
CA LEU A 133 7.51 -2.45 -10.29
C LEU A 133 6.16 -2.64 -9.57
N VAL A 134 5.41 -1.55 -9.36
CA VAL A 134 4.11 -1.58 -8.68
C VAL A 134 3.04 -2.29 -9.51
N VAL A 135 2.98 -1.98 -10.81
CA VAL A 135 1.94 -2.50 -11.71
C VAL A 135 2.20 -3.96 -12.08
N SER A 136 3.43 -4.29 -12.43
CA SER A 136 3.79 -5.57 -13.05
C SER A 136 4.70 -6.41 -12.16
N GLY A 137 5.71 -5.80 -11.53
CA GLY A 137 6.71 -6.52 -10.75
C GLY A 137 6.14 -7.24 -9.53
N TRP A 138 5.47 -6.50 -8.64
CA TRP A 138 4.83 -7.05 -7.45
C TRP A 138 3.63 -7.95 -7.78
N ASN A 139 2.94 -7.68 -8.88
CA ASN A 139 1.78 -8.45 -9.33
C ASN A 139 2.14 -9.56 -10.33
N GLY A 140 3.42 -9.92 -10.45
CA GLY A 140 3.94 -10.96 -11.34
C GLY A 140 3.56 -12.38 -10.93
N THR A 141 2.30 -12.63 -10.59
CA THR A 141 1.76 -13.91 -10.09
C THR A 141 1.09 -14.74 -11.18
N ALA A 142 1.28 -14.39 -12.45
CA ALA A 142 0.70 -15.12 -13.57
C ALA A 142 1.26 -16.56 -13.61
N CYS A 143 0.36 -17.53 -13.52
CA CYS A 143 0.68 -18.95 -13.57
C CYS A 143 -0.45 -19.66 -14.31
N GLU A 144 -0.11 -20.58 -15.21
CA GLU A 144 -1.13 -21.40 -15.87
C GLU A 144 -1.75 -22.37 -14.87
N VAL A 145 -3.02 -22.14 -14.55
CA VAL A 145 -3.82 -23.06 -13.74
C VAL A 145 -4.65 -23.92 -14.70
N PRO A 146 -4.63 -25.25 -14.58
CA PRO A 146 -5.49 -26.12 -15.39
C PRO A 146 -6.95 -25.71 -15.25
N GLY A 147 -7.69 -25.61 -16.37
CA GLY A 147 -9.12 -25.25 -16.40
C GLY A 147 -10.06 -26.33 -15.85
N ARG A 148 -9.62 -27.11 -14.88
CA ARG A 148 -10.36 -28.21 -14.24
C ARG A 148 -10.90 -27.77 -12.90
N SER A 149 -12.13 -28.17 -12.61
CA SER A 149 -12.77 -27.98 -11.31
C SER A 149 -12.19 -28.92 -10.24
N VAL A 150 -12.37 -28.56 -8.96
CA VAL A 150 -12.03 -29.43 -7.84
C VAL A 150 -12.77 -30.78 -7.92
N VAL A 151 -14.00 -30.80 -8.44
CA VAL A 151 -14.79 -32.02 -8.61
C VAL A 151 -14.17 -32.96 -9.65
N GLU A 152 -13.65 -32.42 -10.76
CA GLU A 152 -12.94 -33.21 -11.78
C GLU A 152 -11.62 -33.77 -11.24
N LEU A 153 -10.80 -32.92 -10.59
CA LEU A 153 -9.55 -33.35 -9.98
C LEU A 153 -9.77 -34.41 -8.88
N PHE A 154 -10.85 -34.27 -8.10
CA PHE A 154 -11.27 -35.29 -7.15
C PHE A 154 -11.68 -36.59 -7.84
N GLY A 155 -12.49 -36.52 -8.91
CA GLY A 155 -12.91 -37.67 -9.70
C GLY A 155 -11.76 -38.46 -10.32
N GLU A 156 -10.73 -37.77 -10.83
CA GLU A 156 -9.48 -38.41 -11.29
C GLU A 156 -8.84 -39.25 -10.20
N ARG A 157 -8.82 -38.75 -8.95
CA ARG A 157 -8.24 -39.45 -7.81
C ARG A 157 -9.07 -40.65 -7.35
N VAL A 158 -10.40 -40.54 -7.43
CA VAL A 158 -11.33 -41.65 -7.18
C VAL A 158 -11.05 -42.82 -8.14
N VAL A 159 -10.79 -42.51 -9.42
CA VAL A 159 -10.45 -43.54 -10.41
C VAL A 159 -9.04 -44.09 -10.21
N SER A 160 -8.04 -43.23 -9.99
CA SER A 160 -6.65 -43.65 -9.92
C SER A 160 -6.28 -44.39 -8.62
N SER A 161 -6.98 -44.10 -7.51
CA SER A 161 -6.62 -44.59 -6.18
C SER A 161 -7.85 -44.76 -5.27
N PRO A 162 -8.83 -45.59 -5.67
CA PRO A 162 -10.13 -45.66 -5.00
C PRO A 162 -10.05 -46.06 -3.52
N GLY A 163 -9.14 -46.97 -3.16
CA GLY A 163 -8.96 -47.46 -1.80
C GLY A 163 -8.04 -46.61 -0.92
N ALA A 164 -7.44 -45.54 -1.45
CA ALA A 164 -6.61 -44.65 -0.63
C ALA A 164 -7.51 -43.84 0.32
N VAL A 165 -7.03 -43.59 1.54
CA VAL A 165 -7.75 -42.76 2.51
C VAL A 165 -7.81 -41.32 2.01
N ALA A 166 -9.02 -40.76 1.93
CA ALA A 166 -9.29 -39.40 1.49
C ALA A 166 -9.52 -38.44 2.66
N VAL A 167 -10.26 -38.89 3.68
CA VAL A 167 -10.65 -38.07 4.83
C VAL A 167 -10.55 -38.89 6.10
N VAL A 168 -10.08 -38.25 7.17
CA VAL A 168 -10.05 -38.80 8.53
C VAL A 168 -10.64 -37.75 9.47
N ALA A 169 -11.60 -38.14 10.32
CA ALA A 169 -12.11 -37.31 11.39
C ALA A 169 -12.32 -38.16 12.64
N GLY A 170 -11.45 -37.97 13.64
CA GLY A 170 -11.38 -38.86 14.81
C GLY A 170 -11.07 -40.30 14.39
N GLU A 171 -11.85 -41.25 14.90
CA GLU A 171 -11.72 -42.69 14.60
C GLU A 171 -12.34 -43.09 13.26
N GLN A 172 -13.03 -42.17 12.57
CA GLN A 172 -13.64 -42.44 11.28
C GLN A 172 -12.70 -42.05 10.13
N SER A 173 -12.59 -42.93 9.14
CA SER A 173 -11.92 -42.64 7.88
C SER A 173 -12.77 -43.07 6.70
N LEU A 174 -12.62 -42.36 5.58
CA LEU A 174 -13.23 -42.71 4.30
C LEU A 174 -12.15 -42.78 3.22
N SER A 175 -12.20 -43.84 2.42
CA SER A 175 -11.47 -43.91 1.17
C SER A 175 -12.04 -42.95 0.11
N TYR A 176 -11.29 -42.69 -0.95
CA TYR A 176 -11.78 -41.88 -2.08
C TYR A 176 -13.09 -42.43 -2.66
N ALA A 177 -13.18 -43.75 -2.86
CA ALA A 177 -14.40 -44.38 -3.39
C ALA A 177 -15.60 -44.26 -2.44
N GLU A 178 -15.39 -44.40 -1.12
CA GLU A 178 -16.47 -44.27 -0.14
C GLU A 178 -16.95 -42.82 0.00
N LEU A 179 -16.02 -41.88 0.01
CA LEU A 179 -16.32 -40.45 0.04
C LEU A 179 -17.11 -40.02 -1.20
N ASP A 180 -16.66 -40.42 -2.38
CA ASP A 180 -17.35 -40.14 -3.64
C ASP A 180 -18.75 -40.74 -3.64
N GLY A 181 -18.89 -42.01 -3.27
CA GLY A 181 -20.19 -42.68 -3.22
C GLY A 181 -21.17 -42.02 -2.23
N ARG A 182 -20.70 -41.50 -1.09
CA ARG A 182 -21.53 -40.73 -0.15
C ARG A 182 -21.90 -39.35 -0.70
N ALA A 183 -20.93 -38.61 -1.22
CA ALA A 183 -21.13 -37.27 -1.79
C ALA A 183 -22.08 -37.32 -2.99
N GLU A 184 -21.94 -38.32 -3.86
CA GLU A 184 -22.76 -38.51 -5.05
C GLU A 184 -24.23 -38.82 -4.72
N ARG A 185 -24.48 -39.62 -3.67
CA ARG A 185 -25.86 -39.84 -3.17
C ARG A 185 -26.49 -38.56 -2.65
N LEU A 186 -25.74 -37.78 -1.88
CA LEU A 186 -26.23 -36.51 -1.34
C LEU A 186 -26.41 -35.47 -2.46
N ALA A 187 -25.50 -35.41 -3.43
CA ALA A 187 -25.61 -34.51 -4.59
C ALA A 187 -26.90 -34.76 -5.38
N ARG A 188 -27.24 -36.02 -5.66
CA ARG A 188 -28.52 -36.37 -6.30
C ARG A 188 -29.74 -35.94 -5.49
N LEU A 189 -29.68 -36.05 -4.16
CA LEU A 189 -30.75 -35.55 -3.30
C LEU A 189 -30.87 -34.03 -3.39
N LEU A 190 -29.74 -33.31 -3.35
CA LEU A 190 -29.71 -31.84 -3.48
C LEU A 190 -30.29 -31.39 -4.83
N VAL A 191 -29.90 -32.03 -5.93
CA VAL A 191 -30.47 -31.77 -7.26
C VAL A 191 -31.98 -32.03 -7.28
N ALA A 192 -32.44 -33.13 -6.68
CA ALA A 192 -33.88 -33.41 -6.56
C ALA A 192 -34.63 -32.37 -5.70
N ARG A 193 -33.92 -31.63 -4.84
CA ARG A 193 -34.44 -30.50 -4.04
C ARG A 193 -34.24 -29.14 -4.71
N GLY A 194 -33.81 -29.11 -5.97
CA GLY A 194 -33.71 -27.89 -6.78
C GLY A 194 -32.37 -27.17 -6.69
N VAL A 195 -31.32 -27.80 -6.14
CA VAL A 195 -29.96 -27.27 -6.22
C VAL A 195 -29.47 -27.37 -7.66
N VAL A 196 -29.05 -26.23 -8.20
CA VAL A 196 -28.49 -26.03 -9.54
C VAL A 196 -27.36 -25.02 -9.46
N ALA A 197 -26.73 -24.69 -10.59
CA ALA A 197 -25.74 -23.62 -10.69
C ALA A 197 -26.21 -22.32 -9.99
N GLU A 198 -25.27 -21.65 -9.31
CA GLU A 198 -25.49 -20.38 -8.60
C GLU A 198 -26.48 -20.46 -7.41
N ARG A 199 -26.83 -21.67 -6.95
CA ARG A 199 -27.62 -21.85 -5.73
C ARG A 199 -26.74 -22.08 -4.51
N PHE A 200 -27.08 -21.39 -3.42
CA PHE A 200 -26.44 -21.57 -2.12
C PHE A 200 -27.13 -22.64 -1.30
N VAL A 201 -26.35 -23.56 -0.73
CA VAL A 201 -26.80 -24.57 0.23
C VAL A 201 -26.17 -24.25 1.59
N ALA A 202 -26.99 -23.93 2.59
CA ALA A 202 -26.50 -23.76 3.95
C ALA A 202 -26.02 -25.09 4.52
N VAL A 203 -24.79 -25.13 5.04
CA VAL A 203 -24.18 -26.31 5.66
C VAL A 203 -23.88 -25.98 7.12
N ALA A 204 -24.67 -26.56 8.01
CA ALA A 204 -24.57 -26.41 9.46
C ALA A 204 -24.21 -27.78 10.07
N LEU A 205 -22.93 -28.16 9.97
CA LEU A 205 -22.42 -29.44 10.48
C LEU A 205 -21.12 -29.19 11.26
N PRO A 206 -20.93 -29.87 12.41
CA PRO A 206 -19.65 -29.82 13.11
C PRO A 206 -18.55 -30.50 12.29
N ARG A 207 -17.29 -30.27 12.68
CA ARG A 207 -16.12 -30.91 12.06
C ARG A 207 -16.23 -32.44 12.11
N SER A 208 -16.43 -33.06 10.94
CA SER A 208 -16.71 -34.48 10.80
C SER A 208 -16.44 -34.95 9.36
N VAL A 209 -16.46 -36.27 9.13
CA VAL A 209 -16.44 -36.82 7.76
C VAL A 209 -17.67 -36.36 6.95
N ASP A 210 -18.81 -36.20 7.61
CA ASP A 210 -20.07 -35.80 6.98
C ASP A 210 -20.05 -34.34 6.52
N LEU A 211 -19.28 -33.47 7.18
CA LEU A 211 -19.01 -32.12 6.69
C LEU A 211 -18.36 -32.17 5.31
N VAL A 212 -17.28 -32.95 5.15
CA VAL A 212 -16.59 -33.05 3.84
C VAL A 212 -17.48 -33.68 2.77
N VAL A 213 -18.28 -34.69 3.14
CA VAL A 213 -19.31 -35.26 2.25
C VAL A 213 -20.29 -34.18 1.79
N ALA A 214 -20.78 -33.34 2.69
CA ALA A 214 -21.73 -32.27 2.37
C ALA A 214 -21.12 -31.22 1.43
N LEU A 215 -19.89 -30.76 1.70
CA LEU A 215 -19.21 -29.77 0.85
C LEU A 215 -19.01 -30.29 -0.58
N LEU A 216 -18.50 -31.53 -0.73
CA LEU A 216 -18.33 -32.16 -2.04
C LEU A 216 -19.66 -32.40 -2.75
N ALA A 217 -20.71 -32.79 -2.01
CA ALA A 217 -22.03 -33.01 -2.58
C ALA A 217 -22.66 -31.73 -3.14
N VAL A 218 -22.47 -30.59 -2.44
CA VAL A 218 -22.95 -29.29 -2.91
C VAL A 218 -22.25 -28.90 -4.21
N TRP A 219 -20.92 -29.03 -4.28
CA TRP A 219 -20.17 -28.77 -5.52
C TRP A 219 -20.56 -29.71 -6.66
N LYS A 220 -20.73 -31.02 -6.39
CA LYS A 220 -21.20 -32.01 -7.38
C LYS A 220 -22.61 -31.72 -7.88
N ALA A 221 -23.48 -31.14 -7.05
CA ALA A 221 -24.80 -30.67 -7.45
C ALA A 221 -24.76 -29.35 -8.25
N GLY A 222 -23.59 -28.74 -8.42
CA GLY A 222 -23.39 -27.46 -9.10
C GLY A 222 -23.64 -26.23 -8.22
N GLY A 223 -23.94 -26.41 -6.93
CA GLY A 223 -24.19 -25.32 -6.00
C GLY A 223 -22.92 -24.79 -5.32
N ALA A 224 -23.09 -23.69 -4.57
CA ALA A 224 -22.11 -23.17 -3.64
C ALA A 224 -22.59 -23.46 -2.20
N TYR A 225 -21.69 -23.77 -1.28
CA TYR A 225 -22.07 -23.94 0.12
C TYR A 225 -21.92 -22.62 0.88
N LEU A 226 -22.79 -22.40 1.86
CA LEU A 226 -22.68 -21.34 2.85
C LEU A 226 -22.43 -22.01 4.21
N PRO A 227 -21.20 -21.94 4.76
CA PRO A 227 -20.92 -22.54 6.06
C PRO A 227 -21.64 -21.73 7.15
N LEU A 228 -22.40 -22.42 8.00
CA LEU A 228 -23.00 -21.86 9.20
C LEU A 228 -22.35 -22.50 10.40
N ASP A 229 -21.81 -21.67 11.28
CA ASP A 229 -21.31 -22.15 12.56
C ASP A 229 -22.46 -22.70 13.39
N THR A 230 -22.21 -23.83 14.05
CA THR A 230 -23.19 -24.51 14.91
C THR A 230 -22.87 -24.35 16.39
N GLU A 231 -21.78 -23.65 16.71
CA GLU A 231 -21.40 -23.25 18.08
C GLU A 231 -21.97 -21.87 18.47
#